data_AF-A0A932T8U6-F1
#
_entry.id   AF-A0A932T8U6-F1
#
_cell.length_a   1.000
_cell.length_b   1.000
_cell.length_c   1.000
_cell.angle_alpha   90.00
_cell.angle_beta   90.00
_cell.angle_gamma   90.00
#
_symmetry.space_group_name_H-M   'P 1'
#
loop_
_entity.id
_entity.type
_entity.pdbx_description
1 polymer ?
#
loop_
_entity_poly.entity_id
_entity_poly.type
_entity_poly.pdbx_seq_one_letter_code
_entity_poly.pdbx_strand_id
1 'polypeptide(L)'
;MNKHKKLVTLTNILIVCTILMYFVQTNIAYGNVLLGLNIYFFSDKLYYQPLSTDDFINVVGASGAISVLMGYYALKVKEERKGIVVWIVLISFVPLMFGVPVAWYAHLIGFVVGFLMGFII
;
A
#
# COMPACT_ATOMS: atom_id res chain seq x y z
N MET A 1 14.09 18.65 29.59
CA MET A 1 14.05 17.18 29.65
C MET A 1 14.02 16.64 28.22
N ASN A 2 15.19 16.39 27.62
CA ASN A 2 15.31 15.95 26.24
C ASN A 2 14.91 14.47 26.13
N LYS A 3 13.75 14.19 25.54
CA LYS A 3 13.39 12.84 25.12
C LYS A 3 14.38 12.43 24.02
N HIS A 4 15.38 11.63 24.34
CA HIS A 4 16.15 10.90 23.34
C HIS A 4 15.15 10.12 22.49
N LYS A 5 14.92 10.55 21.23
CA LYS A 5 14.16 9.76 20.28
C LYS A 5 14.90 8.43 20.12
N LYS A 6 14.25 7.32 20.45
CA LYS A 6 14.82 5.97 20.31
C LYS A 6 15.24 5.80 18.84
N LEU A 7 16.55 5.70 18.59
CA LEU A 7 17.12 5.61 17.23
C LEU A 7 16.65 4.35 16.49
N VAL A 8 16.32 3.30 17.22
CA VAL A 8 15.80 2.04 16.71
C VAL A 8 14.31 1.95 17.06
N THR A 9 13.48 2.34 16.09
CA THR A 9 12.05 2.07 16.09
C THR A 9 11.77 0.76 15.34
N LEU A 10 10.66 0.10 15.65
CA LEU A 10 10.22 -1.08 14.91
C LEU A 10 10.12 -0.78 13.41
N THR A 11 9.65 0.41 13.05
CA THR A 11 9.58 0.90 11.66
C THR A 11 10.95 0.93 10.98
N ASN A 12 11.98 1.44 11.64
CA ASN A 12 13.33 1.50 11.06
C ASN A 12 13.90 0.09 10.83
N ILE A 13 13.62 -0.85 11.74
CA ILE A 13 14.02 -2.26 11.58
C ILE A 13 13.29 -2.88 10.39
N LEU A 14 11.97 -2.70 10.30
CA LEU A 14 11.15 -3.25 9.22
C LEU A 14 11.62 -2.72 7.85
N ILE A 15 11.86 -1.40 7.73
CA ILE A 15 12.36 -0.80 6.48
C ILE A 15 13.69 -1.45 6.05
N VAL A 16 14.63 -1.64 6.98
CA VAL A 16 15.92 -2.27 6.68
C VAL A 16 15.73 -3.74 6.28
N CYS A 17 14.88 -4.49 7.00
CA CYS A 17 14.56 -5.87 6.65
C CYS A 17 13.92 -6.00 5.26
N THR A 18 12.98 -5.11 4.90
CA THR A 18 12.33 -5.10 3.59
C THR A 18 13.32 -4.83 2.46
N ILE A 19 14.25 -3.87 2.65
CA ILE A 19 15.28 -3.57 1.65
C ILE A 19 16.19 -4.79 1.43
N LEU A 20 16.60 -5.48 2.50
CA LEU A 20 17.43 -6.68 2.41
C LEU A 20 16.69 -7.83 1.72
N MET A 21 15.43 -8.08 2.09
CA MET A 21 14.61 -9.11 1.47
C MET A 21 14.34 -8.84 -0.01
N TYR A 22 14.14 -7.57 -0.40
CA TYR A 22 14.01 -7.18 -1.81
C TYR A 22 15.28 -7.49 -2.62
N PHE A 23 16.46 -7.21 -2.04
CA PHE A 23 17.74 -7.62 -2.65
C PHE A 23 17.84 -9.14 -2.79
N VAL A 24 17.46 -9.91 -1.77
CA VAL A 24 17.45 -11.38 -1.85
C VAL A 24 16.48 -11.86 -2.94
N GLN A 25 15.26 -11.33 -2.99
CA GLN A 25 14.23 -11.69 -3.96
C GLN A 25 14.64 -11.42 -5.41
N THR A 26 15.34 -10.32 -5.67
CA THR A 26 15.81 -9.95 -7.01
C THR A 26 17.01 -10.77 -7.48
N ASN A 27 17.73 -11.42 -6.57
CA ASN A 27 18.92 -12.23 -6.88
C ASN A 27 18.64 -13.75 -6.95
N ILE A 28 17.39 -14.19 -6.70
CA ILE A 28 16.99 -15.61 -6.76
C ILE A 28 16.10 -15.86 -7.98
N ALA A 29 16.32 -16.97 -8.68
CA ALA A 29 15.45 -17.40 -9.77
C ALA A 29 14.03 -17.67 -9.26
N TYR A 30 13.03 -17.13 -9.95
CA TYR A 30 11.62 -17.20 -9.51
C TYR A 30 11.35 -16.59 -8.12
N GLY A 31 12.12 -15.58 -7.71
CA GLY A 31 11.94 -14.91 -6.41
C GLY A 31 10.50 -14.46 -6.12
N ASN A 32 9.78 -13.96 -7.13
CA ASN A 32 8.35 -13.60 -7.00
C ASN A 32 7.43 -14.80 -6.73
N VAL A 33 7.79 -15.99 -7.22
CA VAL A 33 6.99 -17.21 -7.01
C VAL A 33 7.32 -17.84 -5.66
N LEU A 34 8.58 -17.80 -5.24
CA LEU A 34 9.01 -18.40 -3.97
C LEU A 34 8.67 -17.52 -2.77
N LEU A 35 8.87 -16.20 -2.88
CA LEU A 35 8.72 -15.27 -1.76
C LEU A 35 7.43 -14.43 -1.82
N GLY A 36 6.78 -14.35 -2.99
CA GLY A 36 5.49 -13.69 -3.20
C GLY A 36 4.30 -14.63 -2.98
N LEU A 37 3.15 -14.08 -2.60
CA LEU A 37 1.97 -14.85 -2.24
C LEU A 37 1.23 -15.26 -3.51
N ASN A 38 1.11 -16.56 -3.72
CA ASN A 38 0.50 -17.12 -4.92
C ASN A 38 -0.14 -18.49 -4.62
N ILE A 39 -0.69 -19.13 -5.65
CA ILE A 39 -1.40 -20.42 -5.53
C ILE A 39 -0.50 -21.55 -5.00
N TYR A 40 0.82 -21.42 -5.10
CA TYR A 40 1.78 -22.38 -4.57
C TYR A 40 1.85 -22.38 -3.04
N PHE A 41 1.24 -21.39 -2.36
CA PHE A 41 0.98 -21.45 -0.92
C PHE A 41 0.21 -22.72 -0.54
N PHE A 42 -0.81 -23.07 -1.34
CA PHE A 42 -1.66 -24.24 -1.11
C PHE A 42 -1.14 -25.49 -1.82
N SER A 43 -0.57 -25.36 -3.02
CA SER A 43 -0.08 -26.50 -3.81
C SER A 43 1.24 -27.06 -3.26
N ASP A 44 2.22 -26.20 -2.97
CA ASP A 44 3.61 -26.60 -2.72
C ASP A 44 4.04 -26.40 -1.26
N LYS A 45 3.06 -26.22 -0.36
CA LYS A 45 3.27 -26.04 1.11
C LYS A 45 4.22 -24.87 1.44
N LEU A 46 4.22 -23.83 0.63
CA LEU A 46 5.05 -22.63 0.84
C LEU A 46 4.45 -21.70 1.91
N TYR A 47 4.27 -22.22 3.12
CA TYR A 47 3.55 -21.53 4.22
C TYR A 47 4.27 -20.30 4.77
N TYR A 48 5.52 -20.08 4.38
CA TYR A 48 6.29 -18.90 4.74
C TYR A 48 5.97 -17.68 3.85
N GLN A 49 5.28 -17.88 2.72
CA GLN A 49 4.89 -16.79 1.81
C GLN A 49 4.16 -15.65 2.52
N PRO A 50 3.14 -15.86 3.40
CA PRO A 50 2.51 -14.78 4.16
C PRO A 50 3.44 -13.92 5.02
N LEU A 51 4.59 -14.46 5.45
CA LEU A 51 5.57 -13.73 6.26
C LEU A 51 6.65 -13.06 5.40
N SER A 52 6.95 -13.63 4.23
CA SER A 52 7.93 -13.07 3.27
C SER A 52 7.28 -12.13 2.24
N THR A 53 5.97 -12.20 2.11
CA THR A 53 5.17 -11.40 1.20
C THR A 53 4.56 -10.22 1.95
N ASP A 54 5.01 -9.02 1.59
CA ASP A 54 4.30 -7.78 1.96
C ASP A 54 2.91 -7.70 1.26
N ASP A 55 2.64 -8.52 0.24
CA ASP A 55 1.35 -8.66 -0.48
C ASP A 55 0.22 -9.35 0.30
N PHE A 56 0.39 -9.67 1.61
CA PHE A 56 -0.80 -9.96 2.46
C PHE A 56 -1.76 -8.76 2.48
N ILE A 57 -1.27 -7.62 2.00
CA ILE A 57 -2.02 -6.52 1.50
C ILE A 57 -1.91 -6.55 -0.03
N ASN A 58 -2.97 -6.96 -0.74
CA ASN A 58 -3.07 -6.65 -2.17
C ASN A 58 -2.84 -5.13 -2.30
N VAL A 59 -1.70 -4.68 -2.84
CA VAL A 59 -1.30 -3.27 -2.84
C VAL A 59 -2.39 -2.43 -3.51
N VAL A 60 -3.05 -3.00 -4.53
CA VAL A 60 -4.24 -2.46 -5.19
C VAL A 60 -5.43 -2.35 -4.23
N GLY A 61 -5.66 -3.39 -3.42
CA GLY A 61 -6.72 -3.45 -2.42
C GLY A 61 -6.50 -2.49 -1.24
N ALA A 62 -5.29 -2.38 -0.69
CA ALA A 62 -5.03 -1.41 0.38
C ALA A 62 -5.00 0.02 -0.11
N SER A 63 -4.37 0.32 -1.24
CA SER A 63 -4.34 1.68 -1.75
C SER A 63 -5.76 2.15 -2.10
N GLY A 64 -6.60 1.24 -2.61
CA GLY A 64 -8.03 1.45 -2.77
C GLY A 64 -8.75 1.69 -1.44
N ALA A 65 -8.52 0.87 -0.42
CA ALA A 65 -9.13 1.03 0.91
C ALA A 65 -8.73 2.35 1.60
N ILE A 66 -7.45 2.75 1.51
CA ILE A 66 -6.99 4.06 1.99
C ILE A 66 -7.71 5.18 1.24
N SER A 67 -7.93 5.03 -0.07
CA SER A 67 -8.66 6.02 -0.87
C SER A 67 -10.14 6.13 -0.46
N VAL A 68 -10.79 5.04 -0.02
CA VAL A 68 -12.12 5.07 0.60
C VAL A 68 -12.14 5.94 1.86
N LEU A 69 -11.16 5.75 2.76
CA LEU A 69 -11.07 6.59 3.96
C LEU A 69 -10.87 8.06 3.61
N MET A 70 -10.00 8.35 2.63
CA MET A 70 -9.76 9.71 2.14
C MET A 70 -11.02 10.32 1.50
N GLY A 71 -11.82 9.53 0.77
CA GLY A 71 -13.11 9.94 0.23
C GLY A 71 -14.11 10.32 1.31
N TYR A 72 -14.26 9.48 2.33
CA TYR A 72 -15.12 9.76 3.48
C TYR A 72 -14.67 11.03 4.22
N TYR A 73 -13.36 11.14 4.49
CA TYR A 73 -12.78 12.28 5.18
C TYR A 73 -12.93 13.59 4.38
N ALA A 74 -12.76 13.53 3.05
CA ALA A 74 -12.97 14.69 2.16
C ALA A 74 -14.41 15.22 2.21
N LEU A 75 -15.41 14.38 2.51
CA LEU A 75 -16.77 14.84 2.72
C LEU A 75 -16.91 15.56 4.07
N LYS A 76 -16.42 14.94 5.16
CA LYS A 76 -16.59 15.45 6.53
C LYS A 76 -15.74 16.69 6.81
N VAL A 77 -14.54 16.78 6.27
CA VAL A 77 -13.62 17.92 6.46
C VAL A 77 -13.47 18.70 5.16
N LYS A 78 -14.31 19.73 5.00
CA LYS A 78 -14.40 20.52 3.77
C LYS A 78 -13.14 21.33 3.48
N GLU A 79 -12.46 21.81 4.52
CA GLU A 79 -11.28 22.67 4.38
C GLU A 79 -10.09 21.94 3.72
N GLU A 80 -9.90 20.67 4.07
CA GLU A 80 -8.79 19.84 3.54
C GLU A 80 -9.12 19.17 2.20
N ARG A 81 -10.35 19.29 1.72
CA ARG A 81 -10.85 18.57 0.53
C ARG A 81 -10.00 18.83 -0.71
N LYS A 82 -9.58 20.08 -0.91
CA LYS A 82 -8.74 20.45 -2.07
C LYS A 82 -7.41 19.70 -2.03
N GLY A 83 -6.78 19.64 -0.86
CA GLY A 83 -5.53 18.89 -0.67
C GLY A 83 -5.73 17.40 -0.92
N ILE A 84 -6.80 16.81 -0.37
CA ILE A 84 -7.10 15.38 -0.53
C ILE A 84 -7.34 15.01 -1.99
N VAL A 85 -8.14 15.79 -2.72
CA VAL A 85 -8.42 15.53 -4.15
C VAL A 85 -7.14 15.64 -4.97
N VAL A 86 -6.31 16.66 -4.72
CA VAL A 86 -5.00 16.80 -5.38
C VAL A 86 -4.11 15.58 -5.10
N TRP A 87 -4.05 15.12 -3.85
CA TRP A 87 -3.27 13.93 -3.49
C TRP A 87 -3.75 12.66 -4.20
N ILE A 88 -5.06 12.40 -4.26
CA ILE A 88 -5.62 11.24 -4.96
C ILE A 88 -5.26 11.26 -6.45
N VAL A 89 -5.32 12.42 -7.09
CA VAL A 89 -4.91 12.59 -8.50
C VAL A 89 -3.41 12.34 -8.64
N LEU A 90 -2.58 12.91 -7.77
CA LEU A 90 -1.13 12.74 -7.83
C LEU A 90 -0.72 11.26 -7.69
N ILE A 91 -1.19 10.56 -6.67
CA ILE A 91 -0.83 9.14 -6.46
C ILE A 91 -1.38 8.22 -7.56
N SER A 92 -2.42 8.65 -8.27
CA SER A 92 -3.01 7.87 -9.37
C SER A 92 -2.25 8.05 -10.68
N PHE A 93 -1.86 9.28 -11.02
CA PHE A 93 -1.34 9.57 -12.36
C PHE A 93 0.16 9.85 -12.41
N VAL A 94 0.78 10.37 -11.34
CA VAL A 94 2.23 10.61 -11.33
C VAL A 94 3.03 9.33 -11.56
N PRO A 95 2.75 8.20 -10.89
CA PRO A 95 3.48 6.95 -11.17
C PRO A 95 3.31 6.46 -12.61
N LEU A 96 2.12 6.66 -13.20
CA LEU A 96 1.85 6.28 -14.60
C LEU A 96 2.72 7.09 -15.57
N MET A 97 2.98 8.37 -15.29
CA MET A 97 3.88 9.21 -16.10
C MET A 97 5.32 8.70 -16.08
N PHE A 98 5.74 8.05 -15.00
CA PHE A 98 7.05 7.40 -14.89
C PHE A 98 7.07 5.94 -15.37
N GLY A 99 5.99 5.46 -15.99
CA GLY A 99 5.88 4.08 -16.49
C GLY A 99 5.74 3.04 -15.39
N VAL A 100 5.47 3.44 -14.14
CA VAL A 100 5.27 2.52 -13.03
C VAL A 100 3.82 2.02 -13.05
N PRO A 101 3.58 0.70 -13.22
CA PRO A 101 2.23 0.14 -13.24
C PRO A 101 1.64 0.20 -11.82
N VAL A 102 0.74 1.15 -11.60
CA VAL A 102 0.01 1.32 -10.34
C VAL A 102 -1.48 1.13 -10.60
N ALA A 103 -2.21 0.56 -9.66
CA ALA A 103 -3.66 0.39 -9.76
C ALA A 103 -4.42 1.70 -9.48
N TRP A 104 -4.17 2.69 -10.33
CA TRP A 104 -4.77 4.02 -10.31
C TRP A 104 -6.31 3.99 -10.25
N TYR A 105 -6.93 3.00 -10.90
CA TYR A 105 -8.39 2.82 -10.90
C TYR A 105 -8.92 2.54 -9.49
N ALA A 106 -8.18 1.80 -8.66
CA ALA A 106 -8.60 1.48 -7.30
C ALA A 106 -8.61 2.72 -6.40
N HIS A 107 -7.71 3.67 -6.64
CA HIS A 107 -7.71 4.94 -5.91
C HIS A 107 -8.94 5.79 -6.23
N LEU A 108 -9.26 5.95 -7.52
CA LEU A 108 -10.39 6.75 -7.95
C LEU A 108 -11.72 6.14 -7.51
N ILE A 109 -11.89 4.83 -7.73
CA ILE A 109 -13.09 4.09 -7.33
C ILE A 109 -13.23 4.12 -5.81
N GLY A 110 -12.16 3.83 -5.08
CA GLY A 110 -12.13 3.90 -3.62
C GLY A 110 -12.55 5.27 -3.11
N PHE A 111 -11.96 6.34 -3.65
CA PHE A 111 -12.29 7.71 -3.28
C PHE A 111 -13.78 8.05 -3.49
N VAL A 112 -14.35 7.69 -4.64
CA VAL A 112 -15.78 7.92 -4.93
C VAL A 112 -16.66 7.13 -3.96
N VAL A 113 -16.36 5.85 -3.75
CA VAL A 113 -17.11 4.99 -2.82
C VAL A 113 -17.09 5.57 -1.40
N GLY A 114 -15.92 5.97 -0.92
CA GLY A 114 -15.77 6.59 0.40
C GLY A 114 -16.51 7.91 0.54
N PHE A 115 -16.46 8.75 -0.49
CA PHE A 115 -17.17 10.03 -0.52
C PHE A 115 -18.69 9.83 -0.47
N LEU A 116 -19.22 8.85 -1.20
CA LEU A 116 -20.63 8.46 -1.16
C LEU A 116 -21.03 7.89 0.20
N MET A 117 -20.21 7.02 0.80
CA MET A 117 -20.45 6.48 2.13
C MET A 117 -20.60 7.57 3.20
N GLY A 118 -19.84 8.65 3.12
CA GLY A 118 -19.93 9.76 4.09
C GLY A 118 -21.27 10.51 4.07
N PHE A 119 -22.09 10.34 3.04
CA PHE A 119 -23.47 10.87 3.03
C PHE A 119 -24.45 9.98 3.79
N ILE A 120 -24.17 8.67 3.85
CA ILE A 120 -25.04 7.67 4.47
C ILE A 120 -24.74 7.56 5.97
N ILE A 121 -23.46 7.67 6.34
CA ILE A 121 -22.92 7.58 7.70
C ILE A 121 -22.42 8.95 8.13
#